data_AF-A0A2E0BTC7-F1
#
_entry.id   AF-A0A2E0BTC7-F1
#
_cell.length_a   1.000
_cell.length_b   1.000
_cell.length_c   1.000
_cell.angle_alpha   90.00
_cell.angle_beta   90.00
_cell.angle_gamma   90.00
#
_symmetry.space_group_name_H-M   'P 1'
#
loop_
_entity.id
_entity.type
_entity.pdbx_description
1 polymer ?
#
loop_
_entity_poly.entity_id
_entity_poly.type
_entity_poly.pdbx_seq_one_letter_code
_entity_poly.pdbx_strand_id
1 'polypeptide(L)' 'MNDERQYQEPLDISKADTIQCEECGNASFIQSFFLKRVSALMSPNGKEAIIPIQVFACGNCGTIPKNMMSQIQPSE' A
#
# COMPACT_ATOMS: atom_id res chain seq x y z
N MET A 1 13.61 19.72 33.28
CA MET A 1 13.86 19.01 32.01
C MET A 1 13.26 17.63 32.21
N ASN A 2 12.00 17.45 31.81
CA ASN A 2 11.25 16.21 32.05
C ASN A 2 11.36 15.36 30.77
N ASP A 3 12.14 14.30 30.85
CA ASP A 3 12.26 13.30 29.78
C ASP A 3 11.23 12.19 30.06
N GLU A 4 10.00 12.40 29.58
CA GLU A 4 8.95 11.38 29.56
C GLU A 4 9.23 10.41 28.41
N ARG A 5 10.21 9.52 28.59
CA ARG A 5 10.38 8.36 27.72
C ARG A 5 9.13 7.49 27.82
N GLN A 6 8.19 7.66 26.89
CA GLN A 6 7.06 6.75 26.73
C GLN A 6 7.60 5.34 26.57
N TYR A 7 7.45 4.51 27.60
CA TYR A 7 7.71 3.08 27.54
C TYR A 7 6.65 2.47 26.63
N GLN A 8 7.00 2.26 25.37
CA GLN A 8 6.20 1.48 24.44
C GLN A 8 6.41 0.01 24.84
N GLU A 9 5.39 -0.60 25.44
CA GLU A 9 5.43 -2.05 25.67
C GLU A 9 5.72 -2.77 24.34
N PRO A 10 6.58 -3.80 24.32
CA PRO A 10 6.84 -4.55 23.10
C PRO A 10 5.52 -5.07 22.51
N LEU A 11 5.26 -4.71 21.26
CA LEU A 11 4.07 -5.17 20.55
C LEU A 11 4.11 -6.71 20.41
N ASP A 12 3.20 -7.39 21.10
CA ASP A 12 3.00 -8.82 20.96
C ASP A 12 2.24 -9.12 19.67
N ILE A 13 3.00 -9.50 18.63
CA ILE A 13 2.47 -9.78 17.29
C ILE A 13 1.47 -10.94 17.28
N SER A 14 1.52 -11.85 18.27
CA SER A 14 0.58 -12.97 18.34
C SER A 14 -0.87 -12.52 18.57
N LYS A 15 -1.06 -11.28 19.07
CA LYS A 15 -2.37 -10.67 19.31
C LYS A 15 -2.85 -9.80 18.15
N ALA A 16 -2.07 -9.67 17.07
CA ALA A 16 -2.43 -8.87 15.91
C ALA A 16 -3.27 -9.69 14.93
N ASP A 17 -4.23 -9.03 14.28
CA ASP A 17 -5.03 -9.65 13.23
C ASP A 17 -4.19 -9.90 11.98
N THR A 18 -4.36 -11.09 11.40
CA THR A 18 -3.76 -11.42 10.11
C THR A 18 -4.65 -10.87 9.00
N ILE A 19 -4.08 -10.02 8.15
CA ILE A 19 -4.77 -9.52 6.95
C ILE A 19 -5.03 -10.69 6.01
N GLN A 20 -6.30 -10.87 5.62
CA GLN A 20 -6.71 -11.86 4.65
C GLN A 20 -7.23 -11.18 3.38
N CYS A 21 -7.01 -11.83 2.24
CA CYS A 21 -7.57 -11.39 0.97
C CYS A 21 -9.10 -11.44 1.02
N GLU A 22 -9.74 -10.30 0.73
CA GLU A 22 -11.21 -10.16 0.75
C GLU A 22 -11.93 -11.06 -0.27
N GLU A 23 -11.24 -11.52 -1.31
CA GLU A 23 -11.83 -12.34 -2.38
C GLU A 23 -11.63 -13.85 -2.18
N CYS A 24 -10.49 -14.28 -1.62
CA CYS A 24 -10.16 -15.72 -1.53
C CYS A 24 -9.65 -16.19 -0.16
N GLY A 25 -9.59 -15.32 0.85
CA GLY A 25 -9.16 -15.66 2.22
C GLY A 25 -7.66 -15.91 2.41
N ASN A 26 -6.86 -15.94 1.34
CA ASN A 26 -5.41 -16.14 1.45
C ASN A 26 -4.72 -14.99 2.20
N ALA A 27 -3.76 -15.32 3.08
CA ALA A 27 -3.03 -14.37 3.93
C ALA A 27 -1.63 -14.00 3.40
N SER A 28 -1.15 -14.66 2.34
CA SER A 28 0.15 -14.36 1.74
C SER A 28 0.03 -13.31 0.63
N PHE A 29 0.93 -12.34 0.63
CA PHE A 29 0.94 -11.25 -0.34
C PHE A 29 2.32 -11.09 -0.96
N ILE A 30 2.33 -10.70 -2.24
CA ILE A 30 3.54 -10.36 -2.99
C ILE A 30 3.61 -8.85 -3.20
N GLN A 31 4.80 -8.28 -3.10
CA GLN A 31 5.01 -6.88 -3.46
C GLN A 31 4.78 -6.71 -4.97
N SER A 32 4.10 -5.64 -5.35
CA SER A 32 3.74 -5.33 -6.73
C SER A 32 3.72 -3.82 -6.96
N PHE A 33 3.60 -3.40 -8.22
CA PHE A 33 3.56 -1.98 -8.58
C PHE A 33 2.44 -1.71 -9.59
N PHE A 34 1.68 -0.64 -9.34
CA PHE A 34 0.94 0.01 -10.42
C PHE A 34 1.83 1.02 -11.12
N LEU A 35 1.76 1.05 -12.45
CA LEU A 35 2.48 2.03 -13.25
C LEU A 35 1.50 3.09 -13.75
N LYS A 36 1.71 4.33 -13.35
CA LYS A 36 0.94 5.48 -13.86
C LYS A 36 1.78 6.22 -14.89
N ARG A 37 1.22 6.41 -16.08
CA ARG A 37 1.79 7.28 -17.10
C ARG A 37 1.31 8.70 -16.85
N VAL A 38 2.26 9.62 -16.68
CA VAL A 38 2.01 11.06 -16.56
C VAL A 38 2.36 11.70 -17.89
N SER A 39 1.40 12.37 -18.51
CA SER A 39 1.62 13.11 -19.75
C SER A 39 2.46 14.35 -19.49
N ALA A 40 3.13 14.87 -20.52
CA ALA A 40 3.87 16.13 -20.45
C ALA A 40 3.01 17.30 -19.91
N LEU A 41 1.71 17.33 -20.27
CA LEU A 41 0.78 18.37 -19.83
C LEU A 41 0.48 18.35 -18.32
N MET A 42 0.42 17.15 -17.73
CA MET A 42 0.17 16.99 -16.28
C MET A 42 1.46 17.07 -15.45
N SER A 43 2.61 16.92 -16.08
CA SER A 43 3.90 16.86 -15.39
C SER A 43 4.41 18.26 -15.01
N PRO A 44 4.85 18.48 -13.76
CA PRO A 44 5.41 19.77 -13.34
C PRO A 44 6.64 20.22 -14.13
N ASN A 45 7.34 19.28 -14.78
CA ASN A 45 8.55 19.56 -15.56
C ASN A 45 8.30 19.52 -17.09
N GLY A 46 7.06 19.32 -17.53
CA GLY A 46 6.71 19.27 -18.96
C GLY A 46 7.18 18.01 -19.71
N LYS A 47 7.68 16.98 -19.02
CA LYS A 47 8.14 15.72 -19.62
C LYS A 47 7.24 14.56 -19.23
N GLU A 48 7.04 13.63 -20.15
CA GLU A 48 6.38 12.38 -19.85
C GLU A 48 7.18 11.57 -18.82
N ALA A 49 6.46 10.89 -17.93
CA ALA A 49 7.05 10.04 -16.91
C ALA A 49 6.20 8.81 -16.62
N ILE A 50 6.86 7.73 -16.18
CA ILE A 50 6.21 6.56 -15.59
C ILE A 50 6.49 6.57 -14.09
N ILE A 51 5.44 6.67 -13.28
CA ILE A 51 5.54 6.67 -11.82
C ILE A 51 5.10 5.30 -11.30
N PRO A 52 5.97 4.57 -10.60
CA PRO A 52 5.60 3.33 -9.92
C PRO A 52 4.95 3.63 -8.56
N ILE A 53 3.80 3.03 -8.29
CA ILE A 53 3.11 3.06 -6.99
C ILE A 53 3.17 1.66 -6.41
N GLN A 54 3.88 1.49 -5.30
CA GLN A 54 4.03 0.20 -4.64
C GLN A 54 2.72 -0.23 -3.96
N VAL A 55 2.36 -1.50 -4.14
CA VAL A 55 1.19 -2.16 -3.55
C VAL A 55 1.53 -3.59 -3.14
N PHE A 56 0.60 -4.25 -2.45
CA PHE A 56 0.64 -5.68 -2.20
C PHE A 56 -0.52 -6.36 -2.95
N ALA A 57 -0.20 -7.41 -3.71
CA ALA A 57 -1.18 -8.24 -4.38
C ALA A 57 -1.30 -9.59 -3.67
N CYS A 58 -2.50 -10.15 -3.62
CA CYS A 58 -2.72 -11.48 -3.06
C CYS A 58 -1.87 -12.50 -3.81
N GLY A 59 -1.04 -13.26 -3.09
CA GLY A 59 -0.15 -14.25 -3.68
C GLY A 59 -0.85 -15.46 -4.32
N ASN A 60 -2.17 -15.60 -4.13
CA ASN A 60 -2.96 -16.69 -4.69
C ASN A 60 -3.83 -16.26 -5.88
N CYS A 61 -4.62 -15.19 -5.74
CA CYS A 61 -5.58 -14.76 -6.78
C CYS A 61 -5.23 -13.43 -7.46
N GLY A 62 -4.18 -12.73 -7.01
CA GLY A 62 -3.77 -11.44 -7.57
C GLY A 62 -4.60 -10.24 -7.14
N THR A 63 -5.69 -10.41 -6.38
CA THR A 63 -6.48 -9.29 -5.85
C THR A 63 -5.62 -8.38 -5.00
N ILE A 64 -5.72 -7.07 -5.24
CA ILE A 64 -5.10 -6.03 -4.43
C ILE A 64 -6.14 -5.55 -3.42
N PRO A 65 -5.85 -5.51 -2.11
CA PRO A 65 -6.81 -5.07 -1.11
C PRO A 65 -7.31 -3.63 -1.36
N LYS A 66 -8.63 -3.40 -1.26
CA LYS A 66 -9.24 -2.08 -1.52
C LYS A 66 -8.68 -0.96 -0.64
N ASN A 67 -8.36 -1.24 0.62
CA ASN A 67 -7.77 -0.27 1.54
C ASN A 67 -6.37 0.22 1.09
N MET A 68 -5.70 -0.52 0.20
CA MET A 68 -4.45 -0.13 -0.42
C MET A 68 -4.63 0.63 -1.75
N MET A 69 -5.85 0.76 -2.26
CA MET A 69 -6.15 1.45 -3.53
C MET A 69 -6.45 2.94 -3.37
N SER A 70 -6.56 3.45 -2.14
CA SER A 70 -6.97 4.85 -1.86
C SER A 70 -6.07 5.91 -2.50
N GLN A 71 -4.80 5.58 -2.78
CA GLN A 71 -3.85 6.49 -3.43
C GLN A 71 -3.85 6.39 -4.97
N ILE A 72 -4.60 5.43 -5.54
CA ILE A 72 -4.48 5.03 -6.96
C ILE A 72 -5.76 5.32 -7.75
N GLN A 73 -6.89 5.41 -7.06
CA GLN A 73 -8.18 5.78 -7.64
C GLN A 73 -8.27 7.30 -7.78
N PRO A 74 -8.72 7.82 -8.94
CA PRO A 74 -9.06 9.24 -9.03
C PRO A 74 -10.17 9.53 -8.02
N SER A 75 -10.03 10.61 -7.25
CA SER A 75 -11.15 11.19 -6.52
C SER A 75 -12.21 11.56 -7.56
N GLU A 76 -13.38 10.92 -7.50
CA GLU A 76 -14.56 11.36 -8.24
C GLU A 76 -14.94 12.79 -7.85
#